data_AF-A0A5C8BDQ1-F1
#
_entry.id   AF-A0A5C8BDQ1-F1
#
_cell.length_a   1.000
_cell.length_b   1.000
_cell.length_c   1.000
_cell.angle_alpha   90.00
_cell.angle_beta   90.00
_cell.angle_gamma   90.00
#
_symmetry.space_group_name_H-M   'P 1'
#
loop_
_entity.id
_entity.type
_entity.pdbx_description
1 polymer ?
#
loop_
_entity_poly.entity_id
_entity_poly.type
_entity_poly.pdbx_seq_one_letter_code
_entity_poly.pdbx_strand_id
1 'polypeptide(L)'
;MNLNNYFRGGKIPPFKEVRFMTWFWLALGAAALWGFGYTINQVTLKHFSAIELLLFESFVVFSVAAVYFVWRGDFHVFMHKLANPKQLALIILSSFVYIVASLLILKSISASNAALAAIIESCYPIFTVIFAFVLFGEIQLNLISALGYVLILCGII
;
A
#
# COMPACT_ATOMS: atom_id res chain seq x y z
N MET A 1 15.67 23.06 5.97
CA MET A 1 16.37 21.76 5.85
C MET A 1 15.78 21.03 4.64
N ASN A 2 16.61 20.63 3.68
CA ASN A 2 16.21 20.25 2.32
C ASN A 2 15.57 18.84 2.28
N LEU A 3 14.34 18.70 1.76
CA LEU A 3 13.65 17.39 1.59
C LEU A 3 14.52 16.37 0.85
N ASN A 4 15.39 16.86 -0.03
CA ASN A 4 16.31 16.05 -0.84
C ASN A 4 17.28 15.21 0.02
N ASN A 5 17.66 15.68 1.21
CA ASN A 5 18.57 14.95 2.10
C ASN A 5 17.85 13.89 2.95
N TYR A 6 16.51 13.90 3.00
CA TYR A 6 15.73 12.98 3.82
C TYR A 6 15.58 11.60 3.17
N PHE A 7 15.36 11.58 1.85
CA PHE A 7 15.15 10.36 1.08
C PHE A 7 16.44 9.76 0.51
N ARG A 8 17.46 10.58 0.26
CA ARG A 8 18.75 10.16 -0.33
C ARG A 8 19.78 9.66 0.69
N GLY A 9 19.45 9.68 1.98
CA GLY A 9 20.40 9.47 3.08
C GLY A 9 20.74 8.02 3.43
N GLY A 10 20.17 7.02 2.74
CA GLY A 10 20.45 5.62 3.02
C GLY A 10 20.52 4.82 1.72
N LYS A 11 21.70 4.29 1.38
CA LYS A 11 21.80 3.21 0.40
C LYS A 11 20.91 2.08 0.89
N ILE A 12 19.92 1.69 0.10
CA ILE A 12 19.15 0.46 0.34
C ILE A 12 20.20 -0.67 0.39
N PRO A 13 20.28 -1.45 1.48
CA PRO A 13 21.27 -2.52 1.57
C PRO A 13 21.10 -3.47 0.39
N PRO A 14 22.20 -3.95 -0.23
CA PRO A 14 22.11 -4.86 -1.36
C PRO A 14 21.27 -6.07 -0.97
N PHE A 15 20.34 -6.45 -1.85
CA PHE A 15 19.47 -7.60 -1.66
C PHE A 15 20.34 -8.84 -1.39
N LYS A 16 20.41 -9.30 -0.13
CA LYS A 16 21.13 -10.53 0.23
C LYS A 16 20.52 -11.69 -0.56
N GLU A 17 21.34 -12.33 -1.41
CA GLU A 17 21.01 -13.33 -2.42
C GLU A 17 20.26 -14.61 -1.94
N VAL A 18 19.87 -14.73 -0.68
CA VAL A 18 19.41 -16.01 -0.08
C VAL A 18 17.86 -16.14 0.01
N ARG A 19 17.06 -15.22 -0.57
CA ARG A 19 15.57 -15.27 -0.55
C ARG A 19 14.94 -15.04 -1.92
N PHE A 20 15.43 -15.75 -2.94
CA PHE A 20 15.26 -15.37 -4.34
C PHE A 20 13.79 -15.16 -4.80
N MET A 21 12.78 -15.74 -4.14
CA MET A 21 11.36 -15.60 -4.57
C MET A 21 10.35 -15.23 -3.46
N THR A 22 10.74 -15.07 -2.19
CA THR A 22 9.76 -14.85 -1.11
C THR A 22 9.00 -13.54 -1.26
N TRP A 23 9.70 -12.45 -1.62
CA TRP A 23 9.08 -11.15 -1.85
C TRP A 23 8.07 -11.19 -3.01
N PHE A 24 8.38 -11.96 -4.06
CA PHE A 24 7.53 -12.13 -5.22
C PHE A 24 6.23 -12.85 -4.85
N TRP A 25 6.31 -13.97 -4.14
CA TRP A 25 5.12 -14.71 -3.70
C TRP A 25 4.27 -13.93 -2.71
N LEU A 26 4.89 -13.14 -1.82
CA LEU A 26 4.16 -12.25 -0.91
C LEU A 26 3.43 -11.14 -1.67
N ALA A 27 4.08 -10.53 -2.68
CA ALA A 27 3.44 -9.52 -3.52
C ALA A 27 2.30 -10.10 -4.37
N LEU A 28 2.49 -11.31 -4.92
CA LEU A 28 1.46 -12.02 -5.67
C LEU A 28 0.27 -12.40 -4.77
N GLY A 29 0.54 -12.89 -3.56
CA GLY A 29 -0.49 -13.16 -2.56
C GLY A 29 -1.26 -11.90 -2.15
N ALA A 30 -0.57 -10.78 -1.97
CA ALA A 30 -1.20 -9.50 -1.70
C ALA A 30 -2.12 -9.07 -2.86
N ALA A 31 -1.67 -9.20 -4.12
CA ALA A 31 -2.49 -8.89 -5.28
C ALA A 31 -3.76 -9.76 -5.35
N ALA A 32 -3.63 -11.06 -5.08
CA ALA A 32 -4.78 -11.97 -5.01
C ALA A 32 -5.77 -11.60 -3.90
N LEU A 33 -5.27 -11.27 -2.71
CA LEU A 33 -6.10 -10.87 -1.57
C LEU A 33 -6.77 -9.52 -1.76
N TRP A 34 -6.11 -8.55 -2.41
CA TRP A 34 -6.73 -7.29 -2.80
C TRP A 34 -7.89 -7.52 -3.77
N GLY A 35 -7.68 -8.31 -4.82
CA GLY A 35 -8.74 -8.67 -5.77
C GLY A 35 -9.94 -9.36 -5.10
N PHE A 36 -9.67 -10.35 -4.23
CA PHE A 36 -10.71 -11.01 -3.45
C PHE A 36 -11.44 -10.03 -2.51
N GLY A 37 -10.69 -9.19 -1.80
CA GLY A 37 -11.24 -8.14 -0.92
C GLY A 37 -12.18 -7.20 -1.67
N TYR A 38 -11.83 -6.77 -2.88
CA TYR A 38 -12.72 -5.95 -3.71
C TYR A 38 -14.03 -6.64 -4.08
N THR A 39 -13.98 -7.94 -4.39
CA THR A 39 -15.22 -8.68 -4.67
C THR A 39 -16.13 -8.79 -3.46
N ILE A 40 -15.56 -9.00 -2.26
CA ILE A 40 -16.32 -8.95 -1.00
C ILE A 40 -16.87 -7.55 -0.76
N ASN A 41 -16.03 -6.52 -0.88
CA ASN A 41 -16.40 -5.13 -0.63
C ASN A 41 -17.51 -4.67 -1.58
N GLN A 42 -17.53 -5.12 -2.84
CA GLN A 42 -18.65 -4.84 -3.74
C GLN A 42 -19.99 -5.38 -3.22
N VAL A 43 -20.00 -6.55 -2.57
CA VAL A 43 -21.23 -7.10 -1.96
C VAL A 43 -21.58 -6.29 -0.71
N THR A 44 -20.60 -6.00 0.15
CA THR A 44 -20.80 -5.27 1.40
C THR A 44 -21.28 -3.85 1.18
N LEU A 45 -20.76 -3.16 0.16
CA LEU A 45 -21.12 -1.78 -0.21
C LEU A 45 -22.57 -1.64 -0.70
N LYS A 46 -23.30 -2.74 -0.91
CA LYS A 46 -24.75 -2.71 -1.14
C LYS A 46 -25.55 -2.37 0.12
N HIS A 47 -24.94 -2.57 1.29
CA HIS A 47 -25.58 -2.42 2.60
C HIS A 47 -24.92 -1.35 3.47
N PHE A 48 -23.66 -1.03 3.21
CA PHE A 48 -22.87 -0.07 3.98
C PHE A 48 -22.24 0.97 3.06
N SER A 49 -22.11 2.19 3.55
CA SER A 49 -21.32 3.23 2.89
C SER A 49 -19.82 2.91 2.96
N ALA A 50 -19.04 3.51 2.07
CA ALA A 50 -17.58 3.36 2.04
C ALA A 50 -16.90 3.74 3.36
N ILE A 51 -17.42 4.73 4.09
CA ILE A 51 -16.84 5.17 5.36
C ILE A 51 -17.17 4.21 6.51
N GLU A 52 -18.38 3.65 6.53
CA GLU A 52 -18.79 2.64 7.52
C GLU A 52 -17.96 1.37 7.36
N LEU A 53 -17.78 0.92 6.12
CA LEU A 53 -16.95 -0.23 5.80
C LEU A 53 -15.49 0.01 6.21
N LEU A 54 -14.90 1.14 5.81
CA LEU A 54 -13.52 1.47 6.16
C LEU A 54 -13.30 1.58 7.67
N LEU A 55 -14.25 2.15 8.40
CA LEU A 55 -14.19 2.24 9.86
C LEU A 55 -14.16 0.83 10.48
N PHE A 56 -15.03 -0.07 10.01
CA PHE A 56 -15.09 -1.44 10.51
C PHE A 56 -13.82 -2.24 10.17
N GLU A 57 -13.32 -2.14 8.93
CA GLU A 57 -12.06 -2.75 8.53
C GLU A 57 -10.88 -2.23 9.38
N SER A 58 -10.84 -0.92 9.61
CA SER A 58 -9.81 -0.29 10.47
C SER A 58 -9.87 -0.81 11.91
N PHE A 59 -11.08 -1.02 12.45
CA PHE A 59 -11.27 -1.60 13.77
C PHE A 59 -10.77 -3.05 13.84
N VAL A 60 -11.03 -3.87 12.81
CA VAL A 60 -10.52 -5.25 12.73
C VAL A 60 -9.00 -5.26 12.67
N VAL A 61 -8.39 -4.43 11.81
CA VAL A 61 -6.94 -4.29 11.70
C VAL A 61 -6.32 -3.87 13.04
N PHE A 62 -6.88 -2.86 13.69
CA PHE A 62 -6.43 -2.43 15.02
C PHE A 62 -6.50 -3.56 16.03
N SER A 63 -7.60 -4.31 16.07
CA SER A 63 -7.80 -5.41 17.03
C SER A 63 -6.76 -6.52 16.83
N VAL A 64 -6.52 -6.93 15.59
CA VAL A 64 -5.50 -7.95 15.27
C VAL A 64 -4.10 -7.46 15.64
N ALA A 65 -3.77 -6.21 15.31
CA ALA A 65 -2.47 -5.62 15.65
C ALA A 65 -2.29 -5.48 17.18
N ALA A 66 -3.34 -5.11 17.91
CA ALA A 66 -3.31 -5.03 19.37
C ALA A 66 -3.03 -6.39 20.01
N VAL A 67 -3.70 -7.45 19.56
CA VAL A 67 -3.44 -8.83 20.01
C VAL A 67 -1.98 -9.22 19.75
N TYR A 68 -1.44 -8.89 18.57
CA TYR A 68 -0.04 -9.14 18.25
C TYR A 68 0.92 -8.44 19.24
N PHE A 69 0.69 -7.16 19.54
CA PHE A 69 1.54 -6.42 20.49
C PHE A 69 1.42 -6.93 21.93
N VAL A 70 0.22 -7.34 22.35
CA VAL A 70 0.02 -7.97 23.67
C VAL A 70 0.79 -9.28 23.75
N TRP A 71 0.70 -10.11 22.71
CA TRP A 71 1.39 -11.41 22.68
C TRP A 71 2.92 -11.27 22.66
N ARG A 72 3.44 -10.28 21.94
CA ARG A 72 4.89 -10.07 21.79
C ARG A 72 5.51 -9.27 22.94
N GLY A 73 4.72 -8.50 23.70
CA GLY A 73 5.17 -7.77 24.89
C GLY A 73 6.07 -6.56 24.60
N ASP A 74 6.21 -6.15 23.35
CA ASP A 74 7.15 -5.13 22.86
C ASP A 74 6.45 -3.81 22.45
N PHE A 75 5.25 -3.55 22.97
CA PHE A 75 4.51 -2.30 22.75
C PHE A 75 5.31 -1.05 23.14
N HIS A 76 6.09 -1.11 24.23
CA HIS A 76 6.96 0.00 24.65
C HIS A 76 8.02 0.36 23.59
N VAL A 77 8.55 -0.63 22.86
CA VAL A 77 9.54 -0.41 21.79
C VAL A 77 8.90 0.34 20.62
N PHE A 78 7.64 0.02 20.30
CA PHE A 78 6.88 0.75 19.28
C PHE A 78 6.64 2.20 19.71
N MET A 79 6.22 2.44 20.96
CA MET A 79 6.04 3.79 21.50
C MET A 79 7.33 4.62 21.46
N HIS A 80 8.48 4.01 21.79
CA HIS A 80 9.77 4.69 21.70
C HIS A 80 10.13 5.10 20.27
N LYS A 81 9.74 4.33 19.25
CA LYS A 81 9.91 4.73 17.83
C LYS A 81 9.02 5.93 17.49
N LEU A 82 7.76 5.93 17.94
CA LEU A 82 6.83 7.04 17.73
C LEU A 82 7.25 8.34 18.43
N ALA A 83 8.06 8.27 19.49
CA ALA A 83 8.60 9.46 20.14
C ALA A 83 9.50 10.30 19.22
N ASN A 84 10.00 9.74 18.11
CA ASN A 84 10.71 10.49 17.09
C ASN A 84 9.69 11.25 16.20
N PRO A 85 9.67 12.61 16.24
CA PRO A 85 8.67 13.39 15.50
C PRO A 85 8.70 13.15 14.00
N LYS A 86 9.86 12.80 13.43
CA LYS A 86 10.00 12.52 11.99
C LYS A 86 9.34 11.19 11.63
N GLN A 87 9.51 10.16 12.45
CA GLN A 87 8.87 8.85 12.23
C GLN A 87 7.36 8.97 12.41
N LEU A 88 6.93 9.71 13.44
CA LEU A 88 5.51 9.99 13.67
C LEU A 88 4.88 10.74 12.49
N ALA A 89 5.53 11.79 11.98
CA ALA A 89 5.04 12.55 10.83
C ALA A 89 4.89 11.67 9.58
N LEU A 90 5.85 10.77 9.30
CA LEU A 90 5.73 9.83 8.18
C LEU A 90 4.56 8.87 8.34
N ILE A 91 4.35 8.33 9.55
CA ILE A 91 3.24 7.40 9.83
C ILE A 91 1.90 8.12 9.69
N ILE A 92 1.78 9.36 10.17
CA ILE A 92 0.56 10.16 10.02
C ILE A 92 0.29 10.41 8.54
N LEU A 93 1.31 10.83 7.78
CA LEU A 93 1.18 11.10 6.35
C LEU A 93 0.80 9.82 5.57
N SER A 94 1.47 8.70 5.83
CA SER A 94 1.15 7.44 5.15
C SER A 94 -0.24 6.91 5.52
N SER A 95 -0.67 7.10 6.78
CA SER A 95 -2.02 6.74 7.23
C SER A 95 -3.09 7.57 6.52
N PHE A 96 -2.85 8.87 6.35
CA PHE A 96 -3.77 9.74 5.62
C PHE A 96 -3.88 9.32 4.15
N VAL A 97 -2.75 9.05 3.49
CA VAL A 97 -2.74 8.54 2.10
C VAL A 97 -3.50 7.21 2.01
N TYR A 98 -3.28 6.28 2.94
CA TYR A 98 -3.99 5.00 2.97
C TYR A 98 -5.50 5.16 3.13
N ILE A 99 -5.96 6.00 4.06
CA ILE A 99 -7.38 6.26 4.29
C ILE A 99 -8.03 6.87 3.04
N VAL A 100 -7.39 7.88 2.45
CA VAL A 100 -7.91 8.54 1.24
C VAL A 100 -7.96 7.57 0.07
N ALA A 101 -6.88 6.80 -0.17
CA ALA A 101 -6.85 5.78 -1.22
C ALA A 101 -7.94 4.72 -1.02
N SER A 102 -8.11 4.23 0.21
CA SER A 102 -9.14 3.24 0.56
C SER A 102 -10.54 3.78 0.31
N LEU A 103 -10.82 5.04 0.69
CA LEU A 103 -12.11 5.66 0.40
C LEU A 103 -12.36 5.82 -1.10
N LEU A 104 -11.35 6.19 -1.88
CA LEU A 104 -11.46 6.35 -3.33
C LEU A 104 -11.75 5.02 -4.02
N ILE A 105 -11.05 3.94 -3.65
CA ILE A 105 -11.30 2.62 -4.27
C ILE A 105 -12.67 2.07 -3.86
N LEU A 106 -13.07 2.18 -2.59
CA LEU A 106 -14.41 1.77 -2.14
C LEU A 106 -15.52 2.54 -2.86
N LYS A 107 -15.35 3.86 -3.03
CA LYS A 107 -16.28 4.69 -3.82
C LYS A 107 -16.29 4.29 -5.30
N SER A 108 -15.13 3.98 -5.89
CA SER A 108 -15.02 3.50 -7.29
C SER A 108 -15.78 2.18 -7.48
N ILE A 109 -15.60 1.23 -6.57
CA ILE A 109 -16.31 -0.05 -6.57
C ILE A 109 -17.82 0.18 -6.45
N SER A 110 -18.25 1.05 -5.53
CA SER A 110 -19.67 1.38 -5.34
C SER A 110 -20.30 2.08 -6.54
N ALA A 111 -19.53 2.90 -7.27
CA ALA A 111 -20.00 3.63 -8.44
C ALA A 111 -20.02 2.77 -9.71
N SER A 112 -19.25 1.67 -9.74
CA SER A 112 -19.15 0.77 -10.88
C SER A 112 -19.14 -0.69 -10.41
N ASN A 113 -17.99 -1.36 -10.48
CA ASN A 113 -17.78 -2.71 -9.99
C ASN A 113 -16.30 -2.94 -9.64
N ALA A 114 -16.04 -3.96 -8.83
CA ALA A 114 -14.73 -4.38 -8.35
C ALA A 114 -13.74 -4.69 -9.46
N ALA A 115 -14.18 -5.34 -10.55
CA ALA A 115 -13.28 -5.70 -11.64
C ALA A 115 -12.76 -4.45 -12.35
N LEU A 116 -13.63 -3.52 -12.73
CA LEU A 116 -13.21 -2.29 -13.40
C LEU A 116 -12.38 -1.39 -12.47
N ALA A 117 -12.79 -1.27 -11.20
CA ALA A 117 -12.04 -0.51 -10.21
C ALA A 117 -10.62 -1.07 -10.02
N ALA A 118 -10.46 -2.39 -9.92
CA ALA A 118 -9.18 -3.05 -9.77
C ALA A 118 -8.29 -2.93 -11.03
N ILE A 119 -8.88 -3.04 -12.22
CA ILE A 119 -8.17 -2.85 -13.49
C ILE A 119 -7.58 -1.44 -13.55
N ILE A 120 -8.38 -0.40 -13.28
CA ILE A 120 -7.89 0.98 -13.28
C ILE A 120 -6.85 1.17 -12.17
N GLU A 121 -7.11 0.70 -10.95
CA GLU A 121 -6.19 0.84 -9.83
C GLU A 121 -4.83 0.18 -10.11
N SER A 122 -4.80 -0.93 -10.85
CA SER A 122 -3.56 -1.64 -11.19
C SER A 122 -2.53 -0.79 -11.96
N CYS A 123 -2.90 0.43 -12.38
CA CYS A 123 -1.98 1.44 -12.89
C CYS A 123 -1.11 2.11 -11.81
N TYR A 124 -1.33 1.88 -10.50
CA TYR A 124 -0.53 2.47 -9.41
C TYR A 124 1.00 2.29 -9.52
N PRO A 125 1.56 1.26 -10.19
CA PRO A 125 2.99 1.19 -10.45
C PRO A 125 3.52 2.39 -11.25
N ILE A 126 2.71 3.06 -12.09
CA ILE A 126 3.08 4.32 -12.80
C ILE A 126 3.55 5.32 -11.72
N PHE A 127 2.63 5.60 -10.81
CA PHE A 127 2.77 6.62 -9.79
C PHE A 127 3.86 6.23 -8.80
N THR A 128 3.99 4.93 -8.48
CA THR A 128 5.06 4.42 -7.62
C THR A 128 6.44 4.76 -8.17
N VAL A 129 6.67 4.57 -9.48
CA VAL A 129 7.96 4.88 -10.12
C VAL A 129 8.21 6.38 -10.17
N ILE A 130 7.19 7.16 -10.50
CA ILE A 130 7.28 8.63 -10.51
C ILE A 130 7.63 9.12 -9.11
N PHE A 131 6.95 8.65 -8.07
CA PHE A 131 7.24 9.04 -6.70
C PHE A 131 8.60 8.53 -6.23
N ALA A 132 9.02 7.32 -6.62
CA ALA A 132 10.36 6.83 -6.31
C ALA A 132 11.43 7.73 -6.93
N PHE A 133 11.23 8.15 -8.19
CA PHE A 133 12.13 9.09 -8.85
C PHE A 133 12.12 10.47 -8.19
N VAL A 134 10.95 11.03 -7.88
CA VAL A 134 10.82 12.36 -7.25
C VAL A 134 11.39 12.38 -5.83
N LEU A 135 11.15 11.34 -5.05
CA LEU A 135 11.56 11.26 -3.64
C LEU A 135 13.02 10.82 -3.52
N PHE A 136 13.41 9.72 -4.18
CA PHE A 136 14.74 9.13 -4.02
C PHE A 136 15.74 9.57 -5.11
N GLY A 137 15.27 10.05 -6.25
CA GLY A 137 16.13 10.36 -7.41
C GLY A 137 16.55 9.13 -8.20
N GLU A 138 15.91 7.99 -8.00
CA GLU A 138 16.27 6.71 -8.60
C GLU A 138 15.12 6.14 -9.43
N ILE A 139 15.42 5.65 -10.62
CA ILE A 139 14.48 4.84 -11.40
C ILE A 139 14.63 3.40 -10.94
N GLN A 140 13.72 2.96 -10.07
CA GLN A 140 13.73 1.60 -9.48
C GLN A 140 13.07 0.55 -10.38
N LEU A 141 13.12 0.76 -11.70
CA LEU A 141 12.41 -0.06 -12.67
C LEU A 141 13.33 -0.45 -13.83
N ASN A 142 13.37 -1.74 -14.17
CA ASN A 142 14.17 -2.25 -15.29
C ASN A 142 13.35 -2.26 -16.59
N LEU A 143 14.03 -2.35 -17.74
CA LEU A 143 13.39 -2.26 -19.06
C LEU A 143 12.29 -3.32 -19.28
N ILE A 144 12.45 -4.53 -18.73
CA ILE A 144 11.46 -5.61 -18.86
C ILE A 144 10.20 -5.28 -18.06
N SER A 145 10.36 -4.78 -16.83
CA SER A 145 9.23 -4.30 -16.02
C SER A 145 8.52 -3.12 -16.69
N ALA A 146 9.24 -2.26 -17.41
CA ALA A 146 8.65 -1.13 -18.12
C ALA A 146 7.76 -1.62 -19.28
N LEU A 147 8.25 -2.61 -20.04
CA LEU A 147 7.48 -3.24 -21.12
C LEU A 147 6.25 -4.00 -20.58
N GLY A 148 6.43 -4.80 -19.53
CA GLY A 148 5.32 -5.53 -18.90
C GLY A 148 4.22 -4.58 -18.41
N TYR A 149 4.61 -3.41 -17.95
CA TYR A 149 3.67 -2.37 -17.55
C TYR A 149 2.97 -1.69 -18.73
N VAL A 150 3.67 -1.41 -19.85
CA VAL A 150 3.02 -0.87 -21.05
C VAL A 150 1.92 -1.83 -21.52
N LEU A 151 2.16 -3.13 -21.43
CA LEU A 151 1.15 -4.16 -21.70
C LEU A 151 -0.04 -4.10 -20.73
N ILE A 152 0.19 -3.86 -19.43
CA ILE A 152 -0.90 -3.65 -18.46
C ILE A 152 -1.74 -2.43 -18.87
N LEU A 153 -1.11 -1.30 -19.20
CA LEU A 153 -1.83 -0.10 -19.61
C LEU A 153 -2.66 -0.33 -20.89
N CYS A 154 -2.12 -1.07 -21.86
CA CYS A 154 -2.86 -1.45 -23.06
C CYS A 154 -4.09 -2.31 -22.77
N GLY A 155 -4.11 -3.07 -21.66
CA GLY A 155 -5.25 -3.89 -21.26
C GLY A 155 -6.31 -3.16 -20.44
N ILE A 156 -6.05 -1.92 -20.00
CA ILE A 156 -7.00 -1.09 -19.23
C ILE A 156 -7.93 -0.28 -20.16
N ILE A 157 -7.45 0.05 -21.37
CA ILE A 157 -8.15 0.86 -22.40
C ILE A 157 -8.93 -0.06 -23.34
#